data_AF-A0A3C1ZYA1-F1
#
_entry.id   AF-A0A3C1ZYA1-F1
#
_cell.length_a   1.000
_cell.length_b   1.000
_cell.length_c   1.000
_cell.angle_alpha   90.00
_cell.angle_beta   90.00
_cell.angle_gamma   90.00
#
_symmetry.space_group_name_H-M   'P 1'
#
loop_
_entity.id
_entity.type
_entity.pdbx_description
1 polymer ?
#
loop_
_entity_poly.entity_id
_entity_poly.type
_entity_poly.pdbx_seq_one_letter_code
_entity_poly.pdbx_strand_id
1 'polypeptide(L)'
;MPQDLYLDRYAYPKNFIKENPHNRLGISVVIPCYNEPNLIGSLDSLRDAMPPLCGVEVIVVINQPVKAEEAVHQQNLKTLLDTEAWKREWDRPDWKVHVIYAKDLPRKHAGV
;
A
#
# COMPACT_ATOMS: atom_id res chain seq x y z
N MET A 1 -27.53 -1.77 4.02
CA MET A 1 -26.49 -2.50 3.26
C MET A 1 -26.38 -3.89 3.89
N PRO A 2 -26.48 -4.99 3.13
CA PRO A 2 -26.20 -6.31 3.71
C PRO A 2 -24.76 -6.28 4.21
N GLN A 3 -24.53 -6.70 5.45
CA GLN A 3 -23.18 -6.89 5.96
C GLN A 3 -22.48 -7.95 5.10
N ASP A 4 -21.36 -7.58 4.50
CA ASP A 4 -20.50 -8.53 3.78
C ASP A 4 -19.88 -9.49 4.80
N LEU A 5 -20.58 -10.60 5.04
CA LEU A 5 -20.23 -11.63 6.02
C LEU A 5 -18.79 -12.12 5.84
N TYR A 6 -18.30 -12.14 4.60
CA TYR A 6 -16.93 -12.49 4.26
C TYR A 6 -15.93 -11.46 4.80
N LEU A 7 -16.15 -10.16 4.52
CA LEU A 7 -15.26 -9.10 5.00
C LEU A 7 -15.33 -8.98 6.52
N ASP A 8 -16.51 -9.14 7.13
CA ASP A 8 -16.62 -9.12 8.59
C ASP A 8 -15.84 -10.25 9.28
N ARG A 9 -15.68 -11.39 8.61
CA ARG A 9 -14.94 -12.56 9.14
C ARG A 9 -13.44 -12.51 8.83
N TYR A 10 -13.06 -12.00 7.66
CA TYR A 10 -11.70 -12.19 7.13
C TYR A 10 -10.93 -10.88 6.86
N ALA A 11 -11.59 -9.72 6.81
CA ALA A 11 -10.89 -8.45 6.66
C ALA A 11 -10.11 -8.14 7.94
N TYR A 12 -8.80 -8.06 7.82
CA TYR A 12 -7.92 -7.78 8.94
C TYR A 12 -6.80 -6.81 8.54
N PRO A 13 -6.65 -5.71 9.29
CA PRO A 13 -7.69 -4.97 10.02
C PRO A 13 -8.84 -4.52 9.12
N LYS A 14 -9.98 -4.14 9.74
CA LYS A 14 -11.24 -3.89 9.02
C LYS A 14 -11.18 -2.76 7.98
N ASN A 15 -10.40 -1.70 8.22
CA ASN A 15 -10.27 -0.56 7.30
C ASN A 15 -8.93 0.15 7.49
N PHE A 16 -8.12 0.20 6.41
CA PHE A 16 -6.86 0.92 6.39
C PHE A 16 -6.97 2.32 5.76
N ILE A 17 -7.77 2.46 4.70
CA ILE A 17 -7.97 3.71 3.97
C ILE A 17 -9.36 4.22 4.33
N LYS A 18 -9.44 5.44 4.89
CA LYS A 18 -10.71 6.07 5.30
C LYS A 18 -11.29 6.99 4.24
N GLU A 19 -10.44 7.44 3.33
CA GLU A 19 -10.84 8.32 2.23
C GLU A 19 -11.69 7.55 1.24
N ASN A 20 -12.67 8.24 0.65
CA ASN A 20 -13.41 7.66 -0.46
C ASN A 20 -12.48 7.52 -1.67
N PRO A 21 -12.65 6.44 -2.45
CA PRO A 21 -11.93 6.29 -3.69
C PRO A 21 -12.25 7.44 -4.64
N HIS A 22 -11.36 7.69 -5.60
CA HIS A 22 -11.62 8.68 -6.65
C HIS A 22 -12.91 8.36 -7.42
N ASN A 23 -13.71 9.36 -7.77
CA ASN A 23 -15.01 9.16 -8.45
C ASN A 23 -14.89 8.47 -9.81
N ARG A 24 -13.70 8.53 -10.42
CA ARG A 24 -13.37 7.87 -11.68
C ARG A 24 -12.42 6.68 -11.50
N LEU A 25 -12.25 6.17 -10.28
CA LEU A 25 -11.36 5.04 -10.00
C LEU A 25 -11.73 3.87 -10.92
N GLY A 26 -10.79 3.47 -11.77
CA GLY A 26 -10.93 2.29 -12.63
C GLY A 26 -9.86 1.24 -12.39
N ILE A 27 -8.72 1.61 -11.78
CA ILE A 27 -7.60 0.70 -11.53
C ILE A 27 -7.09 0.87 -10.10
N SER A 28 -6.97 -0.24 -9.37
CA SER A 28 -6.27 -0.30 -8.09
C SER A 28 -5.03 -1.17 -8.24
N VAL A 29 -3.86 -0.62 -7.92
CA VAL A 29 -2.58 -1.34 -7.91
C VAL A 29 -2.19 -1.58 -6.46
N VAL A 30 -2.12 -2.84 -6.03
CA VAL A 30 -1.72 -3.20 -4.66
C VAL A 30 -0.30 -3.75 -4.69
N ILE A 31 0.62 -3.13 -3.95
CA ILE A 31 2.03 -3.53 -3.88
C ILE A 31 2.33 -4.00 -2.44
N PRO A 32 2.36 -5.32 -2.18
CA PRO A 32 2.89 -5.82 -0.91
C PRO A 32 4.40 -5.58 -0.86
N CYS A 33 4.89 -5.11 0.29
CA CYS A 33 6.28 -4.67 0.48
C CYS A 33 6.84 -5.19 1.80
N TYR A 34 7.53 -6.33 1.74
CA TYR A 34 8.26 -6.91 2.85
C TYR A 34 9.75 -6.92 2.53
N ASN A 35 10.56 -6.19 3.30
CA ASN A 35 12.01 -6.15 3.11
C ASN A 35 12.43 -5.80 1.66
N GLU A 36 11.66 -4.94 0.99
CA GLU A 36 11.89 -4.56 -0.41
C GLU A 36 12.71 -3.27 -0.47
N PRO A 37 14.00 -3.33 -0.83
CA PRO A 37 14.87 -2.16 -0.83
C PRO A 37 14.62 -1.23 -2.02
N ASN A 38 13.96 -1.68 -3.09
CA ASN A 38 13.76 -0.89 -4.31
C ASN A 38 12.28 -0.60 -4.65
N LEU A 39 11.46 -0.39 -3.61
CA LEU A 39 10.07 0.02 -3.82
C LEU A 39 9.97 1.34 -4.62
N ILE A 40 10.86 2.30 -4.36
CA ILE A 40 10.84 3.61 -5.02
C ILE A 40 10.99 3.47 -6.54
N GLY A 41 11.88 2.60 -7.04
CA GLY A 41 12.02 2.36 -8.48
C GLY A 41 10.74 1.79 -9.13
N SER A 42 9.96 1.00 -8.38
CA SER A 42 8.66 0.51 -8.84
C SER A 42 7.62 1.63 -8.91
N LEU A 43 7.63 2.53 -7.91
CA LEU A 43 6.77 3.71 -7.88
C LEU A 43 7.14 4.73 -8.97
N ASP A 44 8.43 4.91 -9.24
CA ASP A 44 8.92 5.72 -10.37
C ASP A 44 8.45 5.12 -11.71
N SER A 45 8.53 3.80 -11.87
CA SER A 45 8.01 3.12 -13.08
C SER A 45 6.51 3.36 -13.28
N LEU A 46 5.73 3.38 -12.20
CA LEU A 46 4.30 3.73 -12.24
C LEU A 46 4.07 5.21 -12.54
N ARG A 47 4.90 6.10 -11.98
CA ARG A 47 4.88 7.54 -12.28
C ARG A 47 5.12 7.78 -13.75
N ASP A 48 6.08 7.07 -14.34
CA ASP A 48 6.53 7.32 -15.71
C ASP A 48 5.68 6.57 -16.75
N ALA A 49 4.80 5.68 -16.30
CA ALA A 49 3.85 4.98 -17.15
C ALA A 49 2.82 5.94 -17.78
N MET A 50 2.38 5.56 -18.98
CA MET A 50 1.30 6.25 -19.69
C MET A 50 0.02 6.21 -18.84
N PRO A 51 -0.60 7.38 -18.56
CA PRO A 51 -1.79 7.43 -17.74
C PRO A 51 -2.99 6.78 -18.44
N PRO A 52 -3.79 5.95 -17.74
CA PRO A 52 -5.04 5.43 -18.28
C PRO A 52 -6.11 6.53 -18.31
N LEU A 53 -7.22 6.26 -19.01
CA LEU A 53 -8.37 7.18 -19.10
C LEU A 53 -9.26 7.19 -17.82
N CYS A 54 -8.84 6.50 -16.76
CA CYS A 54 -9.53 6.41 -15.48
C CYS A 54 -8.60 6.83 -14.33
N GLY A 55 -9.18 7.06 -13.16
CA GLY A 55 -8.41 7.29 -11.95
C GLY A 55 -7.71 6.01 -11.49
N VAL A 56 -6.55 6.18 -10.86
CA VAL A 56 -5.71 5.08 -10.37
C VAL A 56 -5.47 5.25 -8.88
N GLU A 57 -5.54 4.17 -8.12
CA GLU A 57 -5.08 4.17 -6.73
C GLU A 57 -3.97 3.15 -6.56
N VAL A 58 -2.79 3.61 -6.14
CA VAL A 58 -1.66 2.77 -5.79
C VAL A 58 -1.66 2.59 -4.28
N ILE A 59 -1.78 1.36 -3.81
CA ILE A 59 -1.84 1.00 -2.40
C ILE A 59 -0.59 0.18 -2.07
N VAL A 60 0.38 0.82 -1.43
CA VAL A 60 1.57 0.16 -0.91
C VAL A 60 1.23 -0.41 0.46
N VAL A 61 1.41 -1.71 0.64
CA VAL A 61 1.22 -2.39 1.91
C VAL A 61 2.57 -2.85 2.42
N ILE A 62 3.15 -2.09 3.34
CA ILE A 62 4.36 -2.51 4.06
C ILE A 62 3.94 -3.50 5.14
N ASN A 63 3.98 -4.78 4.77
CA ASN A 63 3.53 -5.92 5.56
C ASN A 63 4.65 -6.44 6.44
N GLN A 64 4.54 -6.28 7.76
CA GLN A 64 5.57 -6.72 8.70
C GLN A 64 5.02 -7.77 9.68
N PRO A 65 5.57 -9.00 9.70
CA PRO A 65 5.18 -10.02 10.67
C PRO A 65 5.71 -9.67 12.07
N VAL A 66 5.00 -10.15 13.11
CA VAL A 66 5.37 -9.95 14.53
C VAL A 66 6.80 -10.39 14.88
N LYS A 67 7.34 -11.37 14.16
CA LYS A 67 8.67 -11.97 14.40
C LYS A 67 9.66 -11.67 13.27
N ALA A 68 9.61 -10.45 12.71
CA ALA A 68 10.61 -10.04 11.75
C ALA A 68 11.97 -9.82 12.45
N GLU A 69 13.06 -10.02 11.71
CA GLU A 69 14.39 -9.70 12.19
C GLU A 69 14.59 -8.18 12.27
N GLU A 70 15.48 -7.71 13.14
CA GLU A 70 15.73 -6.28 13.32
C GLU A 70 16.14 -5.58 12.01
N ALA A 71 16.94 -6.25 11.17
CA ALA A 71 17.31 -5.71 9.85
C ALA A 71 16.09 -5.47 8.95
N VAL A 72 15.10 -6.37 8.99
CA VAL A 72 13.83 -6.23 8.23
C VAL A 72 12.98 -5.10 8.81
N HIS A 73 12.95 -4.94 10.13
CA HIS A 73 12.28 -3.80 10.78
C HIS A 73 12.86 -2.46 10.30
N GLN A 74 14.19 -2.34 10.32
CA GLN A 74 14.88 -1.13 9.87
C GLN A 74 14.65 -0.87 8.39
N GLN A 75 14.72 -1.91 7.55
CA GLN A 75 14.44 -1.76 6.12
C GLN A 75 13.00 -1.33 5.85
N ASN A 76 12.00 -1.94 6.49
CA ASN A 76 10.60 -1.56 6.32
C ASN A 76 10.32 -0.13 6.80
N LEU A 77 10.93 0.29 7.91
CA LEU A 77 10.84 1.65 8.40
C LEU A 77 11.47 2.65 7.43
N LYS A 78 12.64 2.31 6.88
CA LYS A 78 13.27 3.11 5.82
C LYS A 78 12.36 3.22 4.61
N THR A 79 11.82 2.10 4.13
CA THR A 79 10.90 2.08 2.98
C THR A 79 9.65 2.94 3.24
N LEU A 80 9.09 2.90 4.45
CA LEU A 80 7.97 3.77 4.84
C LEU A 80 8.35 5.26 4.71
N LEU A 81 9.47 5.67 5.29
CA LEU A 81 9.92 7.05 5.27
C LEU A 81 10.24 7.54 3.85
N ASP A 82 10.94 6.73 3.07
CA ASP A 82 11.28 7.04 1.69
C ASP A 82 10.01 7.18 0.83
N THR A 83 9.02 6.31 1.04
CA THR A 83 7.76 6.35 0.29
C THR A 83 6.92 7.58 0.65
N GLU A 84 6.85 7.93 1.94
CA GLU A 84 6.16 9.15 2.39
C GLU A 84 6.85 10.43 1.88
N ALA A 85 8.17 10.42 1.78
CA ALA A 85 8.92 11.52 1.17
C ALA A 85 8.64 11.60 -0.35
N TRP A 86 8.76 10.48 -1.06
CA TRP A 86 8.48 10.39 -2.50
C TRP A 86 7.06 10.85 -2.85
N LYS A 87 6.07 10.49 -2.02
CA LYS A 87 4.67 10.88 -2.20
C LYS A 87 4.46 12.41 -2.15
N ARG A 88 5.33 13.18 -1.49
CA ARG A 88 5.20 14.65 -1.44
C ARG A 88 5.50 15.31 -2.79
N GLU A 89 6.32 14.66 -3.61
CA GLU A 89 6.64 15.08 -4.97
C GLU A 89 5.62 14.55 -6.00
N TRP A 90 4.59 13.82 -5.54
CA TRP A 90 3.55 13.27 -6.41
C TRP A 90 2.52 14.34 -6.80
N ASP A 91 2.40 14.60 -8.10
CA ASP A 91 1.61 15.72 -8.63
C ASP A 91 0.46 15.29 -9.55
N ARG A 92 0.16 13.99 -9.66
CA ARG A 92 -0.92 13.48 -10.52
C ARG A 92 -2.28 13.52 -9.80
N PRO A 93 -3.23 14.40 -10.18
CA PRO A 93 -4.48 14.59 -9.44
C PRO A 93 -5.45 13.39 -9.56
N ASP A 94 -5.44 12.69 -10.70
CA ASP A 94 -6.29 11.51 -10.93
C ASP A 94 -5.69 10.21 -10.35
N TRP A 95 -4.49 10.29 -9.75
CA TRP A 95 -3.82 9.15 -9.16
C TRP A 95 -3.57 9.39 -7.68
N LYS A 96 -4.05 8.50 -6.81
CA LYS A 96 -3.73 8.57 -5.38
C LYS A 96 -2.74 7.49 -5.00
N VAL A 97 -1.85 7.82 -4.08
CA VAL A 97 -0.91 6.89 -3.48
C VAL A 97 -1.21 6.76 -1.99
N HIS A 98 -1.55 5.55 -1.57
CA HIS A 98 -1.81 5.19 -0.18
C HIS A 98 -0.66 4.32 0.32
N VAL A 99 -0.13 4.67 1.50
CA VAL A 99 0.90 3.89 2.18
C VAL A 99 0.29 3.32 3.45
N ILE A 100 0.28 2.00 3.54
CA ILE A 100 -0.24 1.27 4.68
C ILE A 100 0.94 0.60 5.37
N TYR A 101 1.22 1.01 6.61
CA TYR A 101 2.16 0.28 7.47
C TYR A 101 1.40 -0.74 8.32
N ALA A 102 1.32 -1.96 7.82
CA ALA A 102 0.66 -3.07 8.51
C ALA A 102 1.66 -3.80 9.41
N LYS A 103 1.90 -3.21 10.58
CA LYS A 103 2.78 -3.77 11.61
C LYS A 103 2.10 -4.93 12.34
N ASP A 104 2.92 -5.87 12.81
CA ASP A 104 2.52 -6.94 13.73
C ASP A 104 1.42 -7.86 13.15
N LEU A 105 1.47 -8.08 11.84
CA LEU A 105 0.56 -9.01 11.19
C LEU A 105 0.82 -10.43 11.72
N PRO A 106 -0.24 -11.16 12.16
CA PRO A 106 -0.10 -12.59 12.44
C PRO A 106 0.47 -13.27 11.20
N ARG A 107 1.32 -14.29 11.37
CA ARG A 107 2.07 -14.92 10.25
C ARG A 107 1.19 -15.30 9.05
N LYS A 108 -0.03 -15.79 9.30
CA LYS A 108 -1.03 -16.15 8.27
C LYS A 108 -1.59 -14.97 7.45
N HIS A 109 -1.38 -13.73 7.89
CA HIS A 109 -1.85 -12.50 7.26
C HIS A 109 -0.71 -11.64 6.71
N ALA A 110 0.55 -12.01 6.99
CA ALA A 110 1.71 -11.27 6.53
C ALA A 110 1.99 -11.45 5.04
N GLY A 111 1.34 -12.39 4.34
CA GLY A 111 1.53 -12.58 2.90
C GLY A 111 2.94 -13.04 2.49
N VAL A 112 3.73 -13.50 3.47
CA VAL A 112 5.08 -14.08 3.35
C VAL A 112 5.21 -15.34 4.20
#